data_AF-A0A9N9TA17-F1
#
_entry.id   AF-A0A9N9TA17-F1
#
_cell.length_a   1.000
_cell.length_b   1.000
_cell.length_c   1.000
_cell.angle_alpha   90.00
_cell.angle_beta   90.00
_cell.angle_gamma   90.00
#
_symmetry.space_group_name_H-M   'P 1'
#
loop_
_entity.id
_entity.type
_entity.pdbx_description
1 polymer ?
#
loop_
_entity_poly.entity_id
_entity_poly.type
_entity_poly.pdbx_seq_one_letter_code
_entity_poly.pdbx_strand_id
1 'polypeptide(L)'
;MAGLENENVHTISTKIQITRENPPPQRTQYDSTRVQPVDIELQSHIDFEPVDNQISCDSLDVEEMSATKQQQSKLGGADKEKKPKKGPRPPPPPGLKDDLTTIAHVSVVIFVGLIIYLCFARPFEFFTWHPLLMSIGWMLMMIEGVLFISKENPVGRRLNLGRLLKVRYHWIALTISSILVTIGFIIVVINKNNKGKEHFKSLHAIFGLIGLLGCIPALINGTVALFDVELKRYIKPALNTAIHVASGSVVVIFGGLSLILSVYTNWFKKNSDNNKYLFLIGLITSIYILGWVVQRPIRKTLRKFFKFENI
;
A
#
# COMPACT_ATOMS: atom_id res chain seq x y z
N MET A 1 0.33 -82.83 25.95
CA MET A 1 1.31 -82.24 26.89
C MET A 1 1.02 -80.75 26.90
N ALA A 2 0.22 -80.27 27.84
CA ALA A 2 0.69 -79.58 29.07
C ALA A 2 1.58 -78.39 28.69
N GLY A 3 1.26 -77.14 28.94
CA GLY A 3 0.25 -76.53 29.78
C GLY A 3 0.80 -75.17 30.24
N LEU A 4 -0.12 -74.29 30.67
CA LEU A 4 0.08 -73.21 31.64
C LEU A 4 0.83 -71.95 31.16
N GLU A 5 0.51 -70.73 31.56
CA GLU A 5 -0.66 -70.03 32.11
C GLU A 5 -0.16 -68.63 32.52
N ASN A 6 -1.10 -67.69 32.68
CA ASN A 6 -1.06 -66.51 33.56
C ASN A 6 -0.30 -65.27 33.07
N GLU A 7 -1.03 -64.21 32.67
CA GLU A 7 -1.67 -63.20 33.53
C GLU A 7 -0.66 -62.32 34.28
N ASN A 8 -0.63 -61.01 33.97
CA ASN A 8 -1.15 -60.05 34.95
C ASN A 8 -1.25 -58.63 34.40
N VAL A 9 -2.50 -58.17 34.40
CA VAL A 9 -2.97 -56.80 34.39
C VAL A 9 -2.57 -56.17 35.72
N HIS A 10 -1.84 -55.04 35.68
CA HIS A 10 -1.80 -54.13 36.83
C HIS A 10 -2.47 -52.81 36.50
N THR A 11 -3.75 -52.80 36.84
CA THR A 11 -4.53 -51.67 37.31
C THR A 11 -3.72 -50.80 38.28
N ILE A 12 -3.54 -49.52 37.95
CA ILE A 12 -3.23 -48.48 38.94
C ILE A 12 -4.44 -47.54 38.99
N SER A 13 -5.23 -47.71 40.04
CA SER A 13 -6.23 -46.74 40.49
C SER A 13 -6.00 -46.52 41.97
N THR A 14 -5.63 -45.31 42.38
CA THR A 14 -6.00 -44.77 43.71
C THR A 14 -5.96 -43.23 43.69
N LYS A 15 -7.18 -42.69 43.85
CA LYS A 15 -7.60 -41.37 44.36
C LYS A 15 -6.57 -40.54 45.14
N ILE A 16 -6.51 -39.23 44.83
CA ILE A 16 -6.47 -38.16 45.85
C ILE A 16 -7.48 -37.06 45.46
N GLN A 17 -8.22 -36.60 46.48
CA GLN A 17 -9.35 -35.69 46.47
C GLN A 17 -8.99 -34.20 46.30
N ILE A 18 -9.85 -33.50 45.56
CA ILE A 18 -10.63 -32.28 45.88
C ILE A 18 -9.91 -31.08 46.59
N THR A 19 -10.11 -29.91 45.94
CA THR A 19 -10.16 -28.51 46.46
C THR A 19 -8.86 -27.77 46.75
N ARG A 20 -8.48 -26.87 45.83
CA ARG A 20 -8.22 -25.46 46.17
C ARG A 20 -8.79 -24.55 45.09
N GLU A 21 -9.61 -23.62 45.54
CA GLU A 21 -10.32 -22.60 44.78
C GLU A 21 -9.34 -21.61 44.14
N ASN A 22 -9.67 -21.16 42.93
CA ASN A 22 -9.06 -19.97 42.34
C ASN A 22 -9.46 -18.74 43.18
N PRO A 23 -8.53 -17.84 43.55
CA PRO A 23 -8.93 -16.58 44.15
C PRO A 23 -9.70 -15.74 43.11
N PRO A 24 -10.80 -15.07 43.50
CA PRO A 24 -11.54 -14.21 42.60
C PRO A 24 -10.69 -13.00 42.18
N PRO A 25 -10.93 -12.42 40.99
CA PRO A 25 -10.23 -11.22 40.56
C PRO A 25 -10.50 -10.09 41.54
N GLN A 26 -9.43 -9.50 42.07
CA GLN A 26 -9.51 -8.27 42.87
C GLN A 26 -10.16 -7.17 42.02
N ARG A 27 -11.37 -6.78 42.43
CA ARG A 27 -12.09 -5.63 41.91
C ARG A 27 -11.34 -4.38 42.36
N THR A 28 -10.63 -3.71 41.45
CA THR A 28 -10.13 -2.36 41.71
C THR A 28 -11.33 -1.45 41.91
N GLN A 29 -11.44 -0.94 43.13
CA GLN A 29 -12.44 0.04 43.52
C GLN A 29 -12.07 1.37 42.84
N TYR A 30 -12.82 1.73 41.79
CA TYR A 30 -12.70 3.02 41.13
C TYR A 30 -13.28 4.09 42.04
N ASP A 31 -12.41 4.89 42.66
CA ASP A 31 -12.77 6.06 43.46
C ASP A 31 -13.32 7.15 42.53
N SER A 32 -14.65 7.26 42.51
CA SER A 32 -15.41 8.28 41.78
C SER A 32 -15.52 9.57 42.61
N THR A 33 -14.40 10.16 43.01
CA THR A 33 -14.44 11.44 43.74
C THR A 33 -13.17 12.28 43.58
N ARG A 34 -12.80 12.64 42.34
CA ARG A 34 -11.96 13.84 42.10
C ARG A 34 -12.09 14.36 40.66
N VAL A 35 -13.22 14.98 40.34
CA VAL A 35 -13.34 15.84 39.16
C VAL A 35 -12.80 17.21 39.54
N GLN A 36 -11.59 17.53 39.09
CA GLN A 36 -11.08 18.90 39.01
C GLN A 36 -11.35 19.39 37.57
N PRO A 37 -12.02 20.53 37.36
CA PRO A 37 -12.23 21.05 36.02
C PRO A 37 -10.87 21.53 35.47
N VAL A 38 -10.49 20.98 34.31
CA VAL A 38 -9.37 21.50 33.51
C VAL A 38 -9.98 22.49 32.53
N ASP A 39 -9.74 23.77 32.78
CA ASP A 39 -10.08 24.86 31.86
C ASP A 39 -9.22 24.73 30.60
N ILE A 40 -9.85 24.40 29.47
CA ILE A 40 -9.21 24.43 28.16
C ILE A 40 -9.44 25.81 27.59
N GLU A 41 -8.50 26.72 27.87
CA GLU A 41 -8.44 28.03 27.25
C GLU A 41 -7.92 27.90 25.81
N LEU A 42 -8.79 28.25 24.87
CA LEU A 42 -8.56 28.24 23.43
C LEU A 42 -7.74 29.49 23.05
N GLN A 43 -6.40 29.36 23.04
CA GLN A 43 -5.53 30.46 22.64
C GLN A 43 -5.17 30.35 21.15
N SER A 44 -6.02 30.95 20.32
CA SER A 44 -5.73 31.31 18.94
C SER A 44 -5.24 32.77 18.89
N HIS A 45 -3.93 33.00 18.81
CA HIS A 45 -3.36 34.23 18.27
C HIS A 45 -1.87 33.99 18.03
N ILE A 46 -1.49 33.82 16.76
CA ILE A 46 -0.10 34.00 16.31
C ILE A 46 -0.14 35.30 15.52
N ASP A 47 0.27 36.37 16.19
CA ASP A 47 0.45 37.68 15.59
C ASP A 47 1.74 37.67 14.75
N PHE A 48 1.61 38.04 13.48
CA PHE A 48 2.76 38.39 12.64
C PHE A 48 2.93 39.91 12.70
N GLU A 49 3.96 40.38 13.41
CA GLU A 49 4.43 41.76 13.27
C GLU A 49 5.11 41.96 11.91
N PRO A 50 4.84 43.07 11.21
CA PRO A 50 5.61 43.44 10.02
C PRO A 50 6.91 44.12 10.44
N VAL A 51 8.04 43.57 9.98
CA VAL A 51 9.35 44.22 10.08
C VAL A 51 9.37 45.43 9.15
N ASP A 52 9.48 46.59 9.78
CA ASP A 52 9.62 47.90 9.15
C ASP A 52 11.07 48.07 8.64
N ASN A 53 11.26 48.19 7.34
CA ASN A 53 12.55 48.54 6.74
C ASN A 53 12.37 49.85 5.98
N GLN A 54 12.51 50.97 6.70
CA GLN A 54 12.73 52.27 6.11
C GLN A 54 14.15 52.34 5.54
N ILE A 55 14.27 52.39 4.22
CA ILE A 55 15.40 53.03 3.55
C ILE A 55 14.81 54.04 2.56
N SER A 56 14.91 55.31 2.95
CA SER A 56 14.71 56.48 2.11
C SER A 56 15.94 56.67 1.23
N CYS A 57 15.74 56.83 -0.08
CA CYS A 57 16.58 57.64 -0.95
C CYS A 57 15.85 57.94 -2.27
N ASP A 58 15.66 59.24 -2.49
CA ASP A 58 15.58 59.97 -3.76
C ASP A 58 14.42 59.68 -4.72
N SER A 59 13.35 60.41 -4.46
CA SER A 59 12.40 60.92 -5.44
C SER A 59 13.10 61.87 -6.40
N LEU A 60 13.13 61.52 -7.69
CA LEU A 60 13.08 62.37 -8.89
C LEU A 60 13.39 61.41 -10.05
N ASP A 61 12.35 60.87 -10.73
CA ASP A 61 12.36 60.17 -12.04
C ASP A 61 11.16 59.22 -12.25
N VAL A 62 10.18 59.17 -11.34
CA VAL A 62 9.02 58.25 -11.45
C VAL A 62 7.76 58.90 -12.06
N GLU A 63 7.72 60.23 -12.18
CA GLU A 63 6.48 60.93 -12.56
C GLU A 63 6.20 60.87 -14.08
N GLU A 64 7.22 60.81 -14.93
CA GLU A 64 7.03 60.87 -16.40
C GLU A 64 6.65 59.52 -17.04
N MET A 65 6.92 58.38 -16.36
CA MET A 65 6.61 57.05 -16.90
C MET A 65 5.24 56.50 -16.45
N SER A 66 4.56 57.22 -15.55
CA SER A 66 3.22 56.86 -15.03
C SER A 66 2.07 57.39 -15.91
N ALA A 67 2.28 58.50 -16.62
CA ALA A 67 1.27 59.14 -17.47
C ALA A 67 0.98 58.34 -18.75
N THR A 68 1.97 57.63 -19.31
CA THR A 68 1.79 56.87 -20.57
C THR A 68 1.04 55.54 -20.37
N LYS A 69 1.09 54.95 -19.16
CA LYS A 69 0.42 53.67 -18.87
C LYS A 69 -1.06 53.80 -18.53
N GLN A 70 -1.51 54.94 -18.01
CA GLN A 70 -2.94 55.16 -17.77
C GLN A 70 -3.73 55.42 -19.06
N GLN A 71 -3.11 56.04 -20.07
CA GLN A 71 -3.82 56.41 -21.30
C GLN A 71 -4.01 55.25 -22.30
N GLN A 72 -3.20 54.19 -22.23
CA GLN A 72 -3.44 52.94 -22.99
C GLN A 72 -4.50 52.00 -22.38
N SER A 73 -4.90 52.22 -21.11
CA SER A 73 -5.89 51.37 -20.44
C SER A 73 -7.36 51.73 -20.76
N LYS A 74 -7.62 52.88 -21.38
CA LYS A 74 -8.97 53.42 -21.59
C LYS A 74 -9.56 53.27 -23.01
N LEU A 75 -8.88 52.60 -23.94
CA LEU A 75 -9.36 52.42 -25.33
C LEU A 75 -9.61 50.96 -25.74
N GLY A 76 -9.61 50.02 -24.80
CA GLY A 76 -9.82 48.58 -25.07
C GLY A 76 -11.10 47.99 -24.46
N GLY A 77 -12.10 48.81 -24.15
CA GLY A 77 -13.38 48.38 -23.57
C GLY A 77 -14.32 47.77 -24.60
N ALA A 78 -13.92 46.67 -25.24
CA ALA A 78 -14.84 45.79 -25.94
C ALA A 78 -15.37 44.75 -24.94
N ASP A 79 -16.68 44.77 -24.77
CA ASP A 79 -17.51 43.92 -23.91
C ASP A 79 -17.11 42.44 -24.02
N LYS A 80 -16.22 41.97 -23.15
CA LYS A 80 -15.99 40.53 -22.95
C LYS A 80 -17.00 40.05 -21.94
N GLU A 81 -18.18 39.72 -22.46
CA GLU A 81 -19.17 38.89 -21.78
C GLU A 81 -18.44 37.74 -21.07
N LYS A 82 -18.42 37.77 -19.72
CA LYS A 82 -17.82 36.71 -18.90
C LYS A 82 -18.64 35.45 -19.17
N LYS A 83 -18.16 34.59 -20.07
CA LYS A 83 -18.74 33.27 -20.32
C LYS A 83 -19.02 32.61 -18.96
N PRO A 84 -20.24 32.11 -18.72
CA PRO A 84 -20.57 31.49 -17.46
C PRO A 84 -19.55 30.39 -17.17
N LYS A 85 -18.97 30.39 -15.96
CA LYS A 85 -18.10 29.31 -15.49
C LYS A 85 -18.90 28.03 -15.63
N LYS A 86 -18.63 27.25 -16.70
CA LYS A 86 -19.26 25.95 -16.91
C LYS A 86 -19.05 25.16 -15.63
N GLY A 87 -20.15 24.77 -14.98
CA GLY A 87 -20.11 23.91 -13.80
C GLY A 87 -19.29 22.64 -14.08
N PRO A 88 -18.88 21.89 -13.04
CA PRO A 88 -18.08 20.69 -13.21
C PRO A 88 -18.72 19.81 -14.29
N ARG A 89 -18.00 19.60 -15.41
CA ARG A 89 -18.53 18.74 -16.47
C ARG A 89 -18.77 17.35 -15.87
N PRO A 90 -19.92 16.72 -16.11
CA PRO A 90 -20.16 15.37 -15.64
C PRO A 90 -19.04 14.46 -16.17
N PRO A 91 -18.55 13.50 -15.35
CA PRO A 91 -17.49 12.62 -15.80
C PRO A 91 -17.97 11.86 -17.05
N PRO A 92 -17.08 11.66 -18.05
CA PRO A 92 -17.43 10.88 -19.23
C PRO A 92 -17.89 9.47 -18.81
N PRO A 93 -18.79 8.84 -19.58
CA PRO A 93 -19.30 7.50 -19.27
C PRO A 93 -18.14 6.49 -19.16
N PRO A 94 -18.31 5.42 -18.34
CA PRO A 94 -17.29 4.39 -18.18
C PRO A 94 -16.88 3.82 -19.55
N GLY A 95 -15.58 3.77 -19.81
CA GLY A 95 -15.04 3.11 -20.99
C GLY A 95 -14.49 1.72 -20.67
N LEU A 96 -14.15 0.93 -21.69
CA LEU A 96 -13.59 -0.42 -21.56
C LEU A 96 -12.44 -0.53 -20.52
N LYS A 97 -11.59 0.49 -20.42
CA LYS A 97 -10.47 0.50 -19.46
C LYS A 97 -10.92 0.67 -18.00
N ASP A 98 -12.05 1.33 -17.77
CA ASP A 98 -12.63 1.49 -16.44
C ASP A 98 -13.26 0.15 -16.00
N ASP A 99 -13.89 -0.59 -16.92
CA ASP A 99 -14.42 -1.93 -16.66
C ASP A 99 -13.30 -2.92 -16.33
N LEU A 100 -12.24 -2.95 -17.15
CA LEU A 100 -11.07 -3.80 -16.91
C LEU A 100 -10.37 -3.46 -15.58
N THR A 101 -10.32 -2.18 -15.21
CA THR A 101 -9.79 -1.78 -13.89
C THR A 101 -10.71 -2.25 -12.75
N THR A 102 -12.03 -2.21 -12.95
CA THR A 102 -13.00 -2.72 -11.98
C THR A 102 -12.85 -4.24 -11.79
N ILE A 103 -12.69 -4.99 -12.88
CA ILE A 103 -12.44 -6.44 -12.81
C ILE A 103 -11.13 -6.72 -12.04
N ALA A 104 -10.11 -5.86 -12.17
CA ALA A 104 -8.86 -6.02 -11.42
C ALA A 104 -9.07 -5.84 -9.91
N HIS A 105 -9.83 -4.83 -9.49
CA HIS A 105 -10.22 -4.64 -8.09
C HIS A 105 -11.00 -5.86 -7.55
N VAL A 106 -11.99 -6.35 -8.30
CA VAL A 106 -12.76 -7.54 -7.91
C VAL A 106 -11.85 -8.77 -7.82
N SER A 107 -10.92 -8.94 -8.76
CA SER A 107 -9.96 -10.05 -8.75
C SER A 107 -9.04 -10.00 -7.52
N VAL A 108 -8.60 -8.81 -7.09
CA VAL A 108 -7.82 -8.64 -5.86
C VAL A 108 -8.62 -9.11 -4.66
N VAL A 109 -9.88 -8.67 -4.53
CA VAL A 109 -10.75 -9.06 -3.41
C VAL A 109 -10.98 -10.57 -3.39
N ILE A 110 -11.25 -11.18 -4.56
CA ILE A 110 -11.44 -12.64 -4.67
C ILE A 110 -10.15 -13.38 -4.26
N PHE A 111 -8.98 -12.98 -4.77
CA PHE A 111 -7.73 -13.65 -4.45
C PHE A 111 -7.38 -13.52 -2.96
N VAL A 112 -7.53 -12.32 -2.38
CA VAL A 112 -7.28 -12.09 -0.95
C VAL A 112 -8.26 -12.89 -0.10
N GLY A 113 -9.55 -12.88 -0.43
CA GLY A 113 -10.57 -13.67 0.25
C GLY A 113 -10.29 -15.17 0.20
N LEU A 114 -9.83 -15.68 -0.96
CA LEU A 114 -9.39 -17.07 -1.11
C LEU A 114 -8.21 -17.39 -0.19
N ILE A 115 -7.16 -16.57 -0.15
CA ILE A 115 -6.00 -16.84 0.71
C ILE A 115 -6.38 -16.78 2.19
N ILE A 116 -7.21 -15.81 2.60
CA ILE A 116 -7.73 -15.73 3.96
C ILE A 116 -8.51 -17.00 4.31
N TYR A 117 -9.44 -17.43 3.44
CA TYR A 117 -10.16 -18.70 3.63
C TYR A 117 -9.20 -19.88 3.82
N LEU A 118 -8.18 -20.02 2.96
CA LEU A 118 -7.19 -21.10 3.06
C LEU A 118 -6.32 -21.03 4.32
N CYS A 119 -6.10 -19.83 4.88
CA CYS A 119 -5.37 -19.67 6.15
C CYS A 119 -6.13 -20.27 7.33
N PHE A 120 -7.47 -20.29 7.28
CA PHE A 120 -8.34 -20.81 8.33
C PHE A 120 -8.96 -22.18 8.01
N ALA A 121 -8.76 -22.70 6.79
CA ALA A 121 -9.22 -24.03 6.39
C ALA A 121 -8.51 -25.19 7.13
N ARG A 122 -7.36 -24.91 7.75
CA ARG A 122 -6.55 -25.86 8.55
C ARG A 122 -6.10 -25.15 9.83
N PRO A 123 -5.60 -25.89 10.85
CA PRO A 123 -5.04 -25.27 12.05
C PRO A 123 -4.00 -24.20 11.71
N PHE A 124 -4.12 -23.04 12.35
CA PHE A 124 -3.29 -21.89 12.06
C PHE A 124 -1.86 -22.11 12.58
N GLU A 125 -0.93 -22.40 11.68
CA GLU A 125 0.49 -22.61 11.99
C GLU A 125 1.29 -21.29 11.89
N PHE A 126 2.48 -21.24 12.49
CA PHE A 126 3.37 -20.07 12.39
C PHE A 126 3.66 -19.65 10.93
N PHE A 127 3.82 -20.62 10.03
CA PHE A 127 4.00 -20.34 8.61
C PHE A 127 2.78 -19.67 7.96
N THR A 128 1.56 -19.90 8.46
CA THR A 128 0.32 -19.33 7.91
C THR A 128 0.29 -17.80 7.95
N TRP A 129 1.06 -17.17 8.86
CA TRP A 129 1.26 -15.72 8.84
C TRP A 129 1.90 -15.22 7.54
N HIS A 130 2.75 -16.01 6.89
CA HIS A 130 3.38 -15.64 5.62
C HIS A 130 2.33 -15.39 4.51
N PRO A 131 1.53 -16.38 4.06
CA PRO A 131 0.53 -16.15 3.00
C PRO A 131 -0.53 -15.12 3.41
N LEU A 132 -0.89 -15.04 4.70
CA LEU A 132 -1.81 -14.01 5.20
C LEU A 132 -1.24 -12.59 5.00
N LEU A 133 -0.03 -12.33 5.50
CA LEU A 133 0.61 -11.01 5.38
C LEU A 133 1.00 -10.68 3.94
N MET A 134 1.41 -11.67 3.13
CA MET A 134 1.70 -11.45 1.71
C MET A 134 0.43 -11.12 0.93
N SER A 135 -0.72 -11.75 1.21
CA SER A 135 -1.98 -11.40 0.55
C SER A 135 -2.49 -10.01 0.94
N ILE A 136 -2.48 -9.66 2.23
CA ILE A 136 -2.91 -8.33 2.69
C ILE A 136 -1.91 -7.25 2.22
N GLY A 137 -0.61 -7.48 2.42
CA GLY A 137 0.42 -6.51 2.08
C GLY A 137 0.60 -6.34 0.58
N TRP A 138 0.82 -7.42 -0.16
CA TRP A 138 1.05 -7.33 -1.59
C TRP A 138 -0.24 -7.17 -2.37
N MET A 139 -1.18 -8.11 -2.27
CA MET A 139 -2.37 -8.09 -3.13
C MET A 139 -3.33 -6.97 -2.74
N LEU A 140 -3.68 -6.83 -1.47
CA LEU A 140 -4.62 -5.78 -1.07
C LEU A 140 -3.94 -4.41 -1.09
N MET A 141 -2.94 -4.16 -0.24
CA MET A 141 -2.39 -2.81 -0.09
C MET A 141 -1.58 -2.35 -1.31
N MET A 142 -0.68 -3.17 -1.85
CA MET A 142 0.19 -2.74 -2.96
C MET A 142 -0.58 -2.53 -4.26
N ILE A 143 -1.34 -3.55 -4.69
CA ILE A 143 -2.03 -3.49 -5.98
C ILE A 143 -3.14 -2.44 -5.94
N GLU A 144 -3.92 -2.34 -4.86
CA GLU A 144 -4.91 -1.28 -4.72
C GLU A 144 -4.26 0.11 -4.71
N GLY A 145 -3.13 0.28 -4.02
CA GLY A 145 -2.38 1.54 -4.04
C GLY A 145 -1.90 1.94 -5.44
N VAL A 146 -1.48 0.97 -6.27
CA VAL A 146 -1.06 1.19 -7.67
C VAL A 146 -2.26 1.44 -8.59
N LEU A 147 -3.37 0.71 -8.40
CA LEU A 147 -4.60 0.93 -9.15
C LEU A 147 -5.26 2.26 -8.77
N PHE A 148 -5.14 2.72 -7.52
CA PHE A 148 -5.82 3.92 -7.07
C PHE A 148 -5.32 5.20 -7.72
N ILE A 149 -4.00 5.30 -7.97
CA ILE A 149 -3.37 6.43 -8.65
C ILE A 149 -3.63 6.45 -10.17
N SER A 150 -4.21 5.39 -10.72
CA SER A 150 -4.65 5.29 -12.11
C SER A 150 -5.67 6.37 -12.49
N LYS A 151 -5.59 6.87 -13.74
CA LYS A 151 -6.60 7.77 -14.30
C LYS A 151 -7.89 7.03 -14.67
N GLU A 152 -7.76 5.73 -14.90
CA GLU A 152 -8.80 4.77 -15.25
C GLU A 152 -9.39 4.11 -14.00
N ASN A 153 -9.07 4.60 -12.80
CA ASN A 153 -9.78 4.21 -11.59
C ASN A 153 -11.15 4.93 -11.56
N PRO A 154 -12.26 4.20 -11.69
CA PRO A 154 -13.59 4.79 -11.70
C PRO A 154 -13.95 5.43 -10.35
N VAL A 155 -13.47 4.90 -9.21
CA VAL A 155 -13.71 5.46 -7.88
C VAL A 155 -13.03 6.83 -7.75
N GLY A 156 -11.76 6.89 -8.15
CA GLY A 156 -10.97 8.11 -8.20
C GLY A 156 -11.55 9.20 -9.09
N ARG A 157 -12.34 8.83 -10.11
CA ARG A 157 -13.01 9.75 -11.04
C ARG A 157 -14.37 10.18 -10.49
N ARG A 158 -15.20 9.24 -10.01
CA ARG A 158 -16.54 9.53 -9.46
C ARG A 158 -16.46 10.46 -8.24
N LEU A 159 -15.48 10.26 -7.38
CA LEU A 159 -15.31 11.07 -6.16
C LEU A 159 -14.56 12.39 -6.41
N ASN A 160 -14.23 12.74 -7.66
CA ASN A 160 -13.44 13.94 -8.02
C ASN A 160 -12.17 14.14 -7.17
N LEU A 161 -11.53 13.04 -6.79
CA LEU A 161 -10.36 13.04 -5.91
C LEU A 161 -9.19 13.76 -6.59
N GLY A 162 -8.70 14.81 -5.94
CA GLY A 162 -7.53 15.57 -6.39
C GLY A 162 -6.28 14.70 -6.53
N ARG A 163 -5.37 15.08 -7.44
CA ARG A 163 -4.12 14.34 -7.67
C ARG A 163 -3.28 14.17 -6.41
N LEU A 164 -3.23 15.18 -5.55
CA LEU A 164 -2.48 15.15 -4.29
C LEU A 164 -3.00 14.05 -3.35
N LEU A 165 -4.32 13.90 -3.23
CA LEU A 165 -4.91 12.88 -2.37
C LEU A 165 -4.68 11.47 -2.92
N LYS A 166 -4.73 11.28 -4.24
CA LYS A 166 -4.37 10.00 -4.89
C LYS A 166 -2.92 9.61 -4.63
N VAL A 167 -2.00 10.58 -4.68
CA VAL A 167 -0.58 10.37 -4.38
C VAL A 167 -0.39 10.03 -2.90
N ARG A 168 -1.07 10.73 -1.98
CA ARG A 168 -1.01 10.42 -0.55
C ARG A 168 -1.50 9.01 -0.25
N TYR A 169 -2.66 8.62 -0.80
CA TYR A 169 -3.19 7.27 -0.64
C TYR A 169 -2.21 6.22 -1.16
N HIS A 170 -1.67 6.43 -2.37
CA HIS A 170 -0.64 5.56 -2.94
C HIS A 170 0.54 5.42 -1.97
N TRP A 171 1.10 6.54 -1.49
CA TRP A 171 2.24 6.50 -0.59
C TRP A 171 1.95 5.76 0.73
N ILE A 172 0.81 6.02 1.37
CA ILE A 172 0.40 5.34 2.61
C ILE A 172 0.22 3.84 2.38
N ALA A 173 -0.55 3.46 1.36
CA ALA A 173 -0.84 2.06 1.05
C ALA A 173 0.45 1.27 0.73
N LEU A 174 1.36 1.86 -0.04
CA LEU A 174 2.63 1.22 -0.40
C LEU A 174 3.61 1.12 0.78
N THR A 175 3.55 2.05 1.72
CA THR A 175 4.34 1.99 2.97
C THR A 175 3.86 0.86 3.87
N ILE A 176 2.54 0.78 4.11
CA ILE A 176 1.92 -0.30 4.89
C ILE A 176 2.19 -1.65 4.24
N SER A 177 2.01 -1.72 2.91
CA SER A 177 2.33 -2.90 2.11
C SER A 177 3.75 -3.40 2.35
N SER A 178 4.73 -2.48 2.28
CA SER A 178 6.15 -2.83 2.43
C SER A 178 6.47 -3.37 3.81
N ILE A 179 5.85 -2.83 4.87
CA ILE A 179 5.99 -3.33 6.24
C ILE A 179 5.44 -4.76 6.33
N LEU A 180 4.20 -4.99 5.86
CA LEU A 180 3.54 -6.29 5.92
C LEU A 180 4.31 -7.37 5.14
N VAL A 181 4.76 -7.05 3.93
CA VAL A 181 5.53 -7.97 3.08
C VAL A 181 6.89 -8.29 3.73
N THR A 182 7.54 -7.31 4.35
CA THR A 182 8.81 -7.53 5.09
C THR A 182 8.60 -8.46 6.28
N ILE A 183 7.55 -8.25 7.09
CA ILE A 183 7.22 -9.13 8.22
C ILE A 183 6.91 -10.55 7.71
N GLY A 184 6.08 -10.67 6.66
CA GLY A 184 5.75 -11.96 6.03
C GLY A 184 6.98 -12.69 5.50
N PHE A 185 7.97 -11.96 4.97
CA PHE A 185 9.26 -12.52 4.57
C PHE A 185 10.09 -13.00 5.78
N ILE A 186 10.19 -12.20 6.83
CA ILE A 186 10.92 -12.58 8.06
C ILE A 186 10.33 -13.88 8.65
N ILE A 187 9.01 -14.02 8.69
CA ILE A 187 8.33 -15.25 9.14
C ILE A 187 8.79 -16.47 8.34
N VAL A 188 8.90 -16.36 7.01
CA VAL A 188 9.31 -17.48 6.16
C VAL A 188 10.75 -17.91 6.45
N VAL A 189 11.63 -16.94 6.71
CA VAL A 189 13.04 -17.15 7.08
C VAL A 189 13.13 -17.85 8.43
N ILE A 190 12.44 -17.34 9.45
CA ILE A 190 12.41 -17.93 10.80
C ILE A 190 11.85 -19.36 10.74
N ASN A 191 10.72 -19.58 10.05
CA ASN A 191 10.12 -20.91 9.92
C ASN A 191 11.07 -21.90 9.22
N LYS A 192 11.84 -21.45 8.22
CA LYS A 192 12.83 -22.31 7.54
C LYS A 192 14.01 -22.64 8.45
N ASN A 193 14.53 -21.66 9.20
CA ASN A 193 15.60 -21.87 10.18
C ASN A 193 15.18 -22.88 11.24
N ASN A 194 14.00 -22.72 11.83
CA ASN A 194 13.46 -23.61 12.86
C ASN A 194 13.23 -25.05 12.35
N LYS A 195 13.04 -25.23 11.04
CA LYS A 195 12.84 -26.55 10.40
C LYS A 195 14.09 -27.09 9.72
N GLY A 196 15.24 -26.43 9.85
CA GLY A 196 16.50 -26.83 9.20
C GLY A 196 16.41 -26.90 7.67
N LYS A 197 15.55 -26.08 7.03
CA LYS A 197 15.31 -26.12 5.59
C LYS A 197 16.16 -25.11 4.85
N GLU A 198 16.65 -25.49 3.67
CA GLU A 198 17.36 -24.58 2.79
C GLU A 198 16.51 -23.39 2.32
N HIS A 199 17.15 -22.25 2.10
CA HIS A 199 16.54 -21.00 1.63
C HIS A 199 16.62 -20.85 0.11
N PHE A 200 15.72 -20.04 -0.46
CA PHE A 200 15.76 -19.59 -1.87
C PHE A 200 15.89 -20.66 -2.98
N LYS A 201 15.43 -21.90 -2.75
CA LYS A 201 15.48 -22.97 -3.77
C LYS A 201 14.37 -22.90 -4.82
N SER A 202 13.25 -22.25 -4.52
CA SER A 202 12.11 -22.16 -5.44
C SER A 202 12.09 -20.84 -6.17
N LEU A 203 11.58 -20.85 -7.41
CA LEU A 203 11.33 -19.61 -8.17
C LEU A 203 10.39 -18.66 -7.41
N HIS A 204 9.42 -19.20 -6.65
CA HIS A 204 8.55 -18.39 -5.78
C HIS A 204 9.38 -17.56 -4.78
N ALA A 205 10.36 -18.18 -4.12
CA ALA A 205 11.22 -17.52 -3.14
C ALA A 205 12.20 -16.53 -3.81
N ILE A 206 12.78 -16.89 -4.95
CA ILE A 206 13.72 -16.04 -5.69
C ILE A 206 13.01 -14.79 -6.21
N PHE A 207 11.89 -14.94 -6.92
CA PHE A 207 11.12 -13.81 -7.44
C PHE A 207 10.52 -12.96 -6.32
N GLY A 208 10.08 -13.58 -5.23
CA GLY A 208 9.63 -12.87 -4.03
C GLY A 208 10.73 -11.98 -3.44
N LEU A 209 11.96 -12.50 -3.36
CA LEU A 209 13.12 -11.74 -2.88
C LEU A 209 13.47 -10.57 -3.81
N ILE A 210 13.50 -10.80 -5.13
CA ILE A 210 13.76 -9.73 -6.11
C ILE A 210 12.70 -8.62 -5.98
N GLY A 211 11.42 -9.00 -5.85
CA GLY A 211 10.32 -8.07 -5.62
C GLY A 211 10.51 -7.26 -4.32
N LEU A 212 10.87 -7.91 -3.22
CA LEU A 212 11.12 -7.27 -1.93
C LEU A 212 12.30 -6.29 -1.98
N LEU A 213 13.42 -6.67 -2.59
CA LEU A 213 14.59 -5.79 -2.74
C LEU A 213 14.26 -4.59 -3.64
N GLY A 214 13.40 -4.78 -4.65
CA GLY A 214 12.90 -3.70 -5.49
C GLY A 214 12.11 -2.62 -4.73
N CYS A 215 11.53 -2.95 -3.57
CA CYS A 215 10.79 -1.98 -2.75
C CYS A 215 11.72 -0.91 -2.15
N ILE A 216 12.98 -1.23 -1.86
CA ILE A 216 13.94 -0.32 -1.21
C ILE A 216 14.10 0.99 -2.01
N PRO A 217 14.55 0.95 -3.30
CA PRO A 217 14.65 2.17 -4.09
C PRO A 217 13.27 2.81 -4.38
N ALA A 218 12.18 2.03 -4.44
CA ALA A 218 10.86 2.59 -4.68
C ALA A 218 10.36 3.46 -3.50
N LEU A 219 10.61 3.03 -2.27
CA LEU A 219 10.24 3.73 -1.02
C LEU A 219 11.10 4.97 -0.78
N ILE A 220 12.42 4.86 -0.95
CA ILE A 220 13.35 5.99 -0.80
C ILE A 220 12.97 7.08 -1.81
N ASN A 221 12.80 6.75 -3.08
CA ASN A 221 12.45 7.73 -4.11
C ASN A 221 11.03 8.31 -3.92
N GLY A 222 10.09 7.49 -3.42
CA GLY A 222 8.72 7.90 -3.14
C GLY A 222 8.61 8.91 -2.00
N THR A 223 9.40 8.74 -0.94
CA THR A 223 9.49 9.69 0.18
C THR A 223 10.19 10.98 -0.23
N VAL A 224 11.30 10.89 -0.97
CA VAL A 224 12.00 12.05 -1.54
C VAL A 224 11.07 12.92 -2.39
N ALA A 225 10.23 12.30 -3.22
CA ALA A 225 9.26 13.02 -4.06
C ALA A 225 8.11 13.68 -3.28
N LEU A 226 7.90 13.29 -2.01
CA LEU A 226 6.83 13.81 -1.16
C LEU A 226 7.29 15.01 -0.30
N PHE A 227 8.55 15.03 0.12
CA PHE A 227 9.11 16.04 1.03
C PHE A 227 9.92 17.16 0.34
N ASP A 228 10.17 17.02 -0.97
CA ASP A 228 10.38 18.01 -2.06
C ASP A 228 11.15 19.35 -1.89
N VAL A 229 11.46 19.87 -0.71
CA VAL A 229 11.98 21.25 -0.62
C VAL A 229 13.51 21.33 -0.82
N GLU A 230 14.29 20.40 -0.30
CA GLU A 230 15.77 20.51 -0.33
C GLU A 230 16.44 19.55 -1.32
N LEU A 231 15.89 18.34 -1.51
CA LEU A 231 16.58 17.31 -2.31
C LEU A 231 16.50 17.50 -3.82
N LYS A 232 15.57 18.35 -4.29
CA LYS A 232 15.51 18.80 -5.70
C LYS A 232 16.77 19.51 -6.17
N ARG A 233 17.58 20.05 -5.25
CA ARG A 233 18.87 20.69 -5.56
C ARG A 233 19.94 19.66 -5.95
N TYR A 234 19.82 18.42 -5.49
CA TYR A 234 20.84 17.39 -5.68
C TYR A 234 20.44 16.33 -6.72
N ILE A 235 19.15 16.01 -6.86
CA ILE A 235 18.69 14.96 -7.78
C ILE A 235 17.74 15.56 -8.82
N LYS A 236 18.07 15.37 -10.10
CA LYS A 236 17.21 15.75 -11.23
C LYS A 236 15.84 15.06 -11.08
N PRO A 237 14.71 15.81 -11.05
CA PRO A 237 13.37 15.22 -10.89
C PRO A 237 13.02 14.15 -11.92
N ALA A 238 13.57 14.29 -13.14
CA ALA A 238 13.41 13.32 -14.22
C ALA A 238 14.03 11.94 -13.87
N LEU A 239 15.23 11.95 -13.28
CA LEU A 239 15.97 10.76 -12.86
C LEU A 239 15.28 10.09 -11.67
N ASN A 240 14.92 10.83 -10.62
CA ASN A 240 14.17 10.30 -9.48
C ASN A 240 12.88 9.59 -9.94
N THR A 241 12.12 10.24 -10.82
CA THR A 241 10.91 9.65 -11.38
C THR A 241 11.21 8.47 -12.31
N ALA A 242 12.38 8.40 -12.95
CA ALA A 242 12.75 7.25 -13.78
C ALA A 242 13.08 6.03 -12.90
N ILE A 243 13.90 6.23 -11.86
CA ILE A 243 14.26 5.18 -10.90
C ILE A 243 13.02 4.66 -10.17
N HIS A 244 12.12 5.54 -9.71
CA HIS A 244 10.87 5.13 -9.07
C HIS A 244 9.99 4.26 -9.99
N VAL A 245 9.89 4.63 -11.27
CA VAL A 245 9.07 3.86 -12.23
C VAL A 245 9.74 2.54 -12.58
N ALA A 246 11.06 2.50 -12.73
CA ALA A 246 11.82 1.28 -13.00
C ALA A 246 11.75 0.30 -11.81
N SER A 247 12.08 0.77 -10.60
CA SER A 247 11.97 -0.03 -9.37
C SER A 247 10.55 -0.52 -9.12
N GLY A 248 9.54 0.37 -9.23
CA GLY A 248 8.14 -0.04 -9.11
C GLY A 248 7.71 -1.07 -10.16
N SER A 249 8.28 -1.02 -11.37
CA SER A 249 8.06 -2.05 -12.40
C SER A 249 8.63 -3.40 -11.97
N VAL A 250 9.87 -3.42 -11.47
CA VAL A 250 10.52 -4.63 -10.95
C VAL A 250 9.69 -5.24 -9.81
N VAL A 251 9.26 -4.43 -8.85
CA VAL A 251 8.41 -4.86 -7.74
C VAL A 251 7.16 -5.55 -8.28
N VAL A 252 6.34 -4.86 -9.08
CA VAL A 252 5.07 -5.40 -9.61
C VAL A 252 5.28 -6.67 -10.43
N ILE A 253 6.31 -6.73 -11.28
CA ILE A 253 6.59 -7.89 -12.13
C ILE A 253 7.00 -9.10 -11.27
N PHE A 254 8.06 -8.97 -10.48
CA PHE A 254 8.65 -10.12 -9.79
C PHE A 254 7.79 -10.59 -8.62
N GLY A 255 7.19 -9.70 -7.83
CA GLY A 255 6.27 -10.15 -6.80
C GLY A 255 4.94 -10.65 -7.36
N GLY A 256 4.48 -10.13 -8.50
CA GLY A 256 3.34 -10.72 -9.23
C GLY A 256 3.63 -12.13 -9.76
N LEU A 257 4.81 -12.37 -10.32
CA LEU A 257 5.26 -13.71 -10.72
C LEU A 257 5.38 -14.64 -9.50
N SER A 258 5.91 -14.15 -8.37
CA SER A 258 5.97 -14.89 -7.11
C SER A 258 4.56 -15.27 -6.62
N LEU A 259 3.57 -14.40 -6.77
CA LEU A 259 2.16 -14.69 -6.44
C LEU A 259 1.56 -15.77 -7.34
N ILE A 260 1.80 -15.73 -8.65
CA ILE A 260 1.35 -16.81 -9.55
C ILE A 260 1.99 -18.14 -9.11
N LEU A 261 3.29 -18.15 -8.81
CA LEU A 261 3.96 -19.36 -8.32
C LEU A 261 3.46 -19.81 -6.95
N SER A 262 2.88 -18.92 -6.14
CA SER A 262 2.37 -19.26 -4.81
C SER A 262 1.22 -20.28 -4.86
N VAL A 263 0.38 -20.25 -5.91
CA VAL A 263 -0.73 -21.22 -6.06
C VAL A 263 -0.25 -22.63 -6.40
N TYR A 264 0.99 -22.77 -6.88
CA TYR A 264 1.62 -24.07 -7.16
C TYR A 264 2.36 -24.64 -5.95
N THR A 265 2.40 -23.94 -4.82
CA THR A 265 3.13 -24.40 -3.64
C THR A 265 2.43 -25.57 -2.96
N ASN A 266 3.22 -26.42 -2.27
CA ASN A 266 2.68 -27.48 -1.44
C ASN A 266 1.76 -26.96 -0.32
N TRP A 267 1.98 -25.73 0.17
CA TRP A 267 1.08 -25.10 1.14
C TRP A 267 -0.30 -24.87 0.53
N PHE A 268 -0.38 -24.27 -0.65
CA PHE A 268 -1.66 -24.04 -1.34
C PHE A 268 -2.36 -25.38 -1.61
N LYS A 269 -1.64 -26.36 -2.16
CA LYS A 269 -2.18 -27.70 -2.44
C LYS A 269 -2.72 -28.38 -1.19
N LYS A 270 -2.00 -28.33 -0.07
CA LYS A 270 -2.41 -28.91 1.23
C LYS A 270 -3.65 -28.21 1.79
N ASN A 271 -3.64 -26.89 1.83
CA ASN A 271 -4.70 -26.10 2.47
C ASN A 271 -5.99 -26.03 1.64
N SER A 272 -5.90 -26.25 0.33
CA SER A 272 -7.05 -26.35 -0.56
C SER A 272 -7.60 -27.78 -0.70
N ASP A 273 -7.05 -28.76 0.03
CA ASP A 273 -7.36 -30.18 -0.12
C ASP A 273 -7.24 -30.66 -1.58
N ASN A 274 -6.24 -30.13 -2.30
CA ASN A 274 -6.02 -30.38 -3.72
C ASN A 274 -7.25 -30.06 -4.61
N ASN A 275 -8.09 -29.12 -4.19
CA ASN A 275 -9.28 -28.72 -4.92
C ASN A 275 -8.91 -27.92 -6.19
N LYS A 276 -9.20 -28.51 -7.35
CA LYS A 276 -8.93 -27.93 -8.67
C LYS A 276 -9.63 -26.58 -8.92
N TYR A 277 -10.81 -26.36 -8.33
CA TYR A 277 -11.56 -25.11 -8.52
C TYR A 277 -10.92 -23.95 -7.76
N LEU A 278 -10.49 -24.18 -6.51
CA LEU A 278 -9.76 -23.18 -5.72
C LEU A 278 -8.42 -22.83 -6.38
N PHE A 279 -7.73 -23.84 -6.91
CA PHE A 279 -6.52 -23.63 -7.71
C PHE A 279 -6.78 -22.76 -8.96
N LEU A 280 -7.80 -23.09 -9.76
CA LEU A 280 -8.13 -22.32 -10.96
C LEU A 280 -8.53 -20.88 -10.64
N ILE A 281 -9.33 -20.65 -9.57
CA ILE A 281 -9.70 -19.31 -9.14
C ILE A 281 -8.44 -18.51 -8.75
N GLY A 282 -7.55 -19.07 -7.95
CA GLY A 282 -6.30 -18.42 -7.56
C GLY A 282 -5.39 -18.13 -8.76
N LEU A 283 -5.30 -19.06 -9.71
CA LEU A 283 -4.48 -18.90 -10.91
C LEU A 283 -5.03 -17.82 -11.85
N ILE A 284 -6.33 -17.87 -12.18
CA ILE A 284 -6.96 -16.92 -13.11
C ILE A 284 -6.90 -15.50 -12.55
N THR A 285 -7.24 -15.32 -11.27
CA THR A 285 -7.20 -14.00 -10.63
C THR A 285 -5.78 -13.43 -10.56
N SER A 286 -4.79 -14.23 -10.17
CA SER A 286 -3.39 -13.76 -10.10
C SER A 286 -2.79 -13.41 -11.47
N ILE A 287 -3.07 -14.20 -12.52
CA ILE A 287 -2.66 -13.90 -13.90
C ILE A 287 -3.31 -12.62 -14.40
N TYR A 288 -4.62 -12.47 -14.20
CA TYR A 288 -5.36 -11.29 -14.64
C TYR A 288 -4.83 -10.01 -13.99
N ILE A 289 -4.65 -10.03 -12.67
CA ILE A 289 -4.11 -8.90 -11.90
C ILE A 289 -2.73 -8.50 -12.44
N LEU A 290 -1.80 -9.46 -12.59
CA LEU A 290 -0.46 -9.17 -13.08
C LEU A 290 -0.51 -8.57 -14.50
N GLY A 291 -1.22 -9.22 -15.42
CA GLY A 291 -1.34 -8.74 -16.81
C GLY A 291 -1.92 -7.34 -16.90
N TRP A 292 -2.94 -7.03 -16.09
CA TRP A 292 -3.58 -5.72 -16.09
C TRP A 292 -2.73 -4.63 -15.42
N VAL A 293 -2.10 -4.91 -14.28
CA VAL A 293 -1.36 -3.90 -13.51
C VAL A 293 -0.03 -3.57 -14.18
N VAL A 294 0.64 -4.56 -14.76
CA VAL A 294 2.00 -4.42 -15.33
C VAL A 294 2.07 -3.55 -16.58
N GLN A 295 0.95 -3.41 -17.31
CA GLN A 295 0.93 -2.69 -18.58
C GLN A 295 1.37 -1.23 -18.44
N ARG A 296 1.07 -0.56 -17.32
CA ARG A 296 1.34 0.88 -17.16
C ARG A 296 2.78 1.15 -16.74
N PRO A 297 3.32 0.46 -15.71
CA PRO A 297 4.73 0.60 -15.35
C PRO A 297 5.62 0.33 -16.57
N ILE A 298 5.38 -0.75 -17.31
CA ILE A 298 6.14 -1.08 -18.54
C ILE A 298 6.07 0.04 -19.57
N ARG A 299 4.87 0.47 -19.98
CA ARG A 299 4.75 1.57 -20.97
C ARG A 299 5.37 2.88 -20.49
N LYS A 300 5.41 3.12 -19.18
CA LYS A 300 6.02 4.34 -18.61
C LYS A 300 7.55 4.21 -18.55
N THR A 301 8.08 3.04 -18.21
CA THR A 301 9.52 2.73 -18.27
C THR A 301 10.02 2.82 -19.70
N LEU A 302 9.38 2.14 -20.65
CA LEU A 302 9.78 2.14 -22.07
C LEU A 302 9.81 3.55 -22.65
N ARG A 303 8.73 4.34 -22.47
CA ARG A 303 8.69 5.73 -22.96
C ARG A 303 9.77 6.62 -22.36
N LYS A 304 10.16 6.37 -21.10
CA LYS A 304 11.24 7.14 -20.47
C LYS A 304 12.58 6.73 -21.02
N PHE A 305 12.85 5.43 -21.11
CA PHE A 305 14.12 4.90 -21.61
C PHE A 305 14.40 5.37 -23.04
N PHE A 306 13.45 5.19 -23.96
CA PHE A 306 13.61 5.67 -25.35
C PHE A 306 13.69 7.19 -25.46
N LYS A 307 13.12 7.95 -24.52
CA LYS A 307 13.27 9.42 -24.52
C LYS A 307 14.65 9.86 -24.04
N PHE A 308 15.30 9.09 -23.17
CA PHE A 308 16.68 9.35 -22.75
C PHE A 308 17.70 8.99 -23.83
N GLU A 309 17.37 8.05 -24.72
CA GLU A 309 18.23 7.61 -25.82
C GLU A 309 18.24 8.60 -27.01
N ASN A 310 17.28 9.53 -27.04
CA ASN A 310 17.11 10.55 -28.10
C ASN A 310 17.54 11.98 -27.67
N ILE A 311 18.35 12.11 -26.62
CA ILE A 311 18.92 13.39 -26.11
C ILE A 311 20.43 13.21 -26.02
#